data_AF-A0A813J4K6-F1
#
_entry.id   AF-A0A813J4K6-F1
#
_cell.length_a   1.000
_cell.length_b   1.000
_cell.length_c   1.000
_cell.angle_alpha   90.00
_cell.angle_beta   90.00
_cell.angle_gamma   90.00
#
_symmetry.space_group_name_H-M   'P 1'
#
loop_
_entity.id
_entity.type
_entity.pdbx_description
1 polymer ?
#
loop_
_entity_poly.entity_id
_entity_poly.type
_entity_poly.pdbx_seq_one_letter_code
_entity_poly.pdbx_strand_id
1 'polypeptide(L)'
;MIYRFMLGLMSSDQKFNVCAQIITTLLAAFVDSEDRIELPATAQEPGGQALSDGLSVLCCKEMRICFTTQRAGQDEDDTADGAEKASAEAARGVLSSILKRNMCENIVPVLVQLKNLMEAKHSPFLGQLRHCLREILRDFKDDLKVMLAGDAQLAREIEFDLQEHDGGRQPEGDHLKAVDVILPAQPTKAGGASRRISLSSMMKSPPAALVAPVDLVPLPPPSPRHSVGVSSDIPK
;
A
#
# COMPACT_ATOMS: atom_id res chain seq x y z
N MET A 1 -11.50 -7.24 -6.90
CA MET A 1 -10.09 -7.54 -7.25
C MET A 1 -9.90 -9.04 -7.26
N ILE A 2 -9.26 -9.56 -8.30
CA ILE A 2 -9.06 -11.00 -8.52
C ILE A 2 -8.40 -11.71 -7.33
N TYR A 3 -7.45 -11.05 -6.65
CA TYR A 3 -6.77 -11.59 -5.47
C TYR A 3 -7.73 -11.97 -4.36
N ARG A 4 -8.71 -11.11 -4.05
CA ARG A 4 -9.70 -11.38 -2.98
C ARG A 4 -10.57 -12.59 -3.29
N PHE A 5 -10.95 -12.76 -4.56
CA PHE A 5 -11.70 -13.94 -4.99
C PHE A 5 -10.86 -15.21 -4.86
N MET A 6 -9.63 -15.20 -5.38
CA MET A 6 -8.72 -16.34 -5.29
C MET A 6 -8.39 -16.73 -3.85
N LEU A 7 -8.04 -15.73 -3.02
CA LEU A 7 -7.77 -15.93 -1.59
C LEU A 7 -9.03 -16.38 -0.83
N GLY A 8 -10.22 -15.94 -1.26
CA GLY A 8 -11.49 -16.39 -0.70
C GLY A 8 -11.71 -17.90 -0.83
N LEU A 9 -11.16 -18.52 -1.88
CA LEU A 9 -11.26 -19.96 -2.15
C LEU A 9 -10.15 -20.79 -1.48
N MET A 10 -9.10 -20.15 -0.96
CA MET A 10 -7.96 -20.84 -0.34
C MET A 10 -8.21 -21.22 1.13
N SER A 11 -7.69 -22.38 1.54
CA SER A 11 -7.62 -22.78 2.95
C SER A 11 -6.67 -21.89 3.74
N SER A 12 -6.70 -22.00 5.08
CA SER A 12 -5.76 -21.31 5.96
C SER A 12 -4.32 -21.68 5.63
N ASP A 13 -4.00 -22.97 5.49
CA ASP A 13 -2.64 -23.45 5.20
C ASP A 13 -2.13 -22.93 3.85
N GLN A 14 -3.00 -22.90 2.83
CA GLN A 14 -2.65 -22.33 1.52
C GLN A 14 -2.33 -20.83 1.64
N LYS A 15 -3.07 -20.08 2.45
CA LYS A 15 -2.77 -18.66 2.70
C LYS A 15 -1.45 -18.46 3.41
N PHE A 16 -1.16 -19.26 4.45
CA PHE A 16 0.14 -19.23 5.13
C PHE A 16 1.28 -19.55 4.17
N ASN A 17 1.12 -20.55 3.30
CA ASN A 17 2.13 -20.89 2.29
C ASN A 17 2.35 -19.74 1.28
N VAL A 18 1.28 -19.14 0.77
CA VAL A 18 1.38 -17.98 -0.13
C VAL A 18 2.05 -16.80 0.57
N CYS A 19 1.65 -16.49 1.80
CA CYS A 19 2.26 -15.44 2.61
C CYS A 19 3.77 -15.70 2.79
N ALA A 20 4.15 -16.91 3.18
CA ALA A 20 5.55 -17.30 3.35
C ALA A 20 6.34 -17.08 2.05
N GLN A 21 5.84 -17.57 0.91
CA GLN A 21 6.50 -17.39 -0.38
C GLN A 21 6.65 -15.91 -0.78
N ILE A 22 5.64 -15.08 -0.52
CA ILE A 22 5.77 -13.64 -0.80
C ILE A 22 6.87 -13.03 0.08
N ILE A 23 6.90 -13.32 1.38
CA ILE A 23 7.91 -12.74 2.28
C ILE A 23 9.32 -13.27 1.95
N THR A 24 9.49 -14.59 1.92
CA THR A 24 10.81 -15.24 1.90
C THR A 24 11.39 -15.43 0.51
N THR A 25 10.56 -15.42 -0.53
CA THR A 25 11.04 -15.63 -1.92
C THR A 25 10.98 -14.32 -2.70
N LEU A 26 9.85 -13.62 -2.66
CA LEU A 26 9.69 -12.39 -3.44
C LEU A 26 10.33 -11.17 -2.76
N LEU A 27 9.95 -10.86 -1.52
CA LEU A 27 10.42 -9.64 -0.86
C LEU A 27 11.87 -9.76 -0.36
N ALA A 28 12.25 -10.94 0.16
CA ALA A 28 13.61 -11.20 0.63
C ALA A 28 14.67 -11.07 -0.49
N ALA A 29 14.32 -11.40 -1.74
CA ALA A 29 15.24 -11.30 -2.88
C ALA A 29 15.83 -9.88 -3.08
N PHE A 30 15.13 -8.83 -2.62
CA PHE A 30 15.62 -7.45 -2.73
C PHE A 30 16.54 -7.02 -1.59
N VAL A 31 16.60 -7.79 -0.50
CA VAL A 31 17.33 -7.43 0.73
C VAL A 31 18.47 -8.39 1.07
N ASP A 32 18.36 -9.67 0.68
CA ASP A 32 19.38 -10.69 0.94
C ASP A 32 20.69 -10.33 0.24
N SER A 33 21.82 -10.37 0.97
CA SER A 33 23.09 -9.77 0.55
C SER A 33 23.85 -10.56 -0.53
N GLU A 34 23.67 -11.88 -0.59
CA GLU A 34 24.43 -12.76 -1.49
C GLU A 34 23.84 -12.80 -2.91
N ASP A 35 22.50 -12.84 -3.04
CA ASP A 35 21.78 -12.99 -4.32
C ASP A 35 20.81 -11.82 -4.57
N ARG A 36 21.23 -10.62 -4.19
CA ARG A 36 20.35 -9.45 -4.21
C ARG A 36 19.97 -9.03 -5.62
N ILE A 37 18.67 -8.95 -5.89
CA ILE A 37 18.16 -8.34 -7.12
C ILE A 37 17.91 -6.83 -6.94
N GLU A 38 18.02 -6.08 -8.04
CA GLU A 38 17.77 -4.64 -8.02
C GLU A 38 16.28 -4.33 -7.83
N LEU A 39 15.98 -3.25 -7.10
CA LEU A 39 14.62 -2.75 -6.98
C LEU A 39 14.14 -2.26 -8.35
N PRO A 40 12.89 -2.58 -8.73
CA PRO A 40 12.28 -2.03 -9.94
C PRO A 40 12.24 -0.50 -9.88
N ALA A 41 12.57 0.15 -11.01
CA ALA A 41 12.50 1.58 -11.18
C ALA A 41 11.06 2.07 -11.38
N THR A 42 10.18 1.24 -11.96
CA THR A 42 8.81 1.64 -12.33
C THR A 42 7.79 0.54 -12.08
N ALA A 43 6.51 0.90 -11.92
CA ALA A 43 5.42 -0.06 -11.75
C ALA A 43 5.02 -0.79 -13.04
N GLN A 44 5.55 -0.37 -14.20
CA GLN A 44 5.19 -0.88 -15.51
C GLN A 44 6.06 -2.06 -15.93
N GLU A 45 7.26 -2.19 -15.37
CA GLU A 45 8.13 -3.31 -15.68
C GLU A 45 7.70 -4.58 -14.93
N PRO A 46 8.04 -5.79 -15.44
CA PRO A 46 7.58 -7.04 -14.85
C PRO A 46 7.93 -7.19 -13.36
N GLY A 47 9.13 -6.77 -12.95
CA GLY A 47 9.54 -6.80 -11.54
C GLY A 47 8.73 -5.84 -10.66
N GLY A 48 8.39 -4.66 -11.19
CA GLY A 48 7.58 -3.67 -10.49
C GLY A 48 6.12 -4.11 -10.33
N GLN A 49 5.56 -4.74 -11.36
CA GLN A 49 4.22 -5.34 -11.30
C GLN A 49 4.19 -6.47 -10.26
N ALA A 50 5.16 -7.38 -10.30
CA ALA A 50 5.25 -8.49 -9.34
C ALA A 50 5.39 -8.00 -7.90
N LEU A 51 6.23 -6.99 -7.65
CA LEU A 51 6.39 -6.39 -6.32
C LEU A 51 5.08 -5.73 -5.85
N SER A 52 4.42 -4.94 -6.70
CA SER A 52 3.14 -4.32 -6.38
C SER A 52 2.05 -5.35 -6.10
N ASP A 53 1.98 -6.42 -6.89
CA ASP A 53 1.03 -7.50 -6.68
C ASP A 53 1.29 -8.25 -5.38
N GLY A 54 2.56 -8.56 -5.08
CA GLY A 54 2.97 -9.18 -3.82
C GLY A 54 2.53 -8.35 -2.61
N LEU A 55 2.81 -7.05 -2.60
CA LEU A 55 2.37 -6.14 -1.54
C LEU A 55 0.83 -6.06 -1.45
N SER A 56 0.14 -6.00 -2.59
CA SER A 56 -1.33 -5.92 -2.64
C SER A 56 -2.01 -7.20 -2.13
N VAL A 57 -1.41 -8.37 -2.38
CA VAL A 57 -1.89 -9.66 -1.87
C VAL A 57 -1.75 -9.72 -0.34
N LEU A 58 -0.63 -9.25 0.21
CA LEU A 58 -0.43 -9.19 1.67
C LEU A 58 -1.44 -8.25 2.36
N CYS A 59 -1.81 -7.14 1.71
CA CYS A 59 -2.82 -6.21 2.22
C CYS A 59 -4.27 -6.69 2.09
N CYS A 60 -4.53 -7.84 1.45
CA CYS A 60 -5.91 -8.33 1.32
C CYS A 60 -6.46 -8.76 2.68
N LYS A 61 -7.72 -8.40 2.98
CA LYS A 61 -8.39 -8.78 4.24
C LYS A 61 -8.39 -10.30 4.46
N GLU A 62 -8.41 -11.07 3.38
CA GLU A 62 -8.42 -12.53 3.38
C GLU A 62 -7.07 -13.11 3.86
N MET A 63 -5.98 -12.34 3.76
CA MET A 63 -4.64 -12.71 4.22
C MET A 63 -4.42 -12.46 5.72
N ARG A 64 -5.32 -11.71 6.37
CA ARG A 64 -5.19 -11.34 7.79
C ARG A 64 -4.98 -12.49 8.75
N ILE A 65 -5.44 -13.69 8.42
CA ILE A 65 -5.18 -14.89 9.23
C ILE A 65 -3.69 -15.11 9.48
N CYS A 66 -2.83 -14.66 8.57
CA CYS A 66 -1.39 -14.78 8.70
C CYS A 66 -0.79 -13.79 9.71
N PHE A 67 -1.54 -12.79 10.14
CA PHE A 67 -1.05 -11.65 10.94
C PHE A 67 -1.93 -11.33 12.15
N THR A 68 -2.93 -12.15 12.46
CA THR A 68 -3.89 -11.86 13.54
C THR A 68 -3.92 -12.95 14.58
N THR A 69 -3.98 -12.52 15.84
CA THR A 69 -4.19 -13.39 17.00
C THR A 69 -5.69 -13.61 17.28
N GLN A 70 -6.58 -12.83 16.64
CA GLN A 70 -8.02 -12.82 16.91
C GLN A 70 -8.79 -14.00 16.28
N ARG A 71 -8.14 -14.87 15.51
CA ARG A 71 -8.85 -15.92 14.74
C ARG A 71 -9.12 -17.23 15.47
N ALA A 72 -8.94 -17.29 16.78
CA ALA A 72 -9.38 -18.43 17.55
C ALA A 72 -10.58 -18.01 18.40
N GLY A 73 -11.79 -18.40 17.97
CA GLY A 73 -12.99 -18.55 18.81
C GLY A 73 -13.69 -17.29 19.32
N GLN A 74 -14.11 -16.38 18.43
CA GLN A 74 -15.13 -15.37 18.79
C GLN A 74 -16.56 -15.76 18.40
N ASP A 75 -16.77 -16.87 17.67
CA ASP A 75 -18.10 -17.28 17.20
C ASP A 75 -18.68 -18.55 17.87
N GLU A 76 -17.96 -19.21 18.81
CA GLU A 76 -18.38 -20.51 19.38
C GLU A 76 -18.25 -20.65 20.91
N ASP A 77 -18.01 -19.58 21.67
CA ASP A 77 -17.58 -19.69 23.09
C ASP A 77 -18.70 -19.60 24.15
N ASP A 78 -19.95 -19.41 23.75
CA ASP A 78 -21.05 -19.20 24.71
C ASP A 78 -21.65 -20.52 25.27
N THR A 79 -21.17 -21.68 24.82
CA THR A 79 -21.70 -23.00 25.23
C THR A 79 -20.67 -23.97 25.83
N ALA A 80 -19.37 -23.63 25.87
CA ALA A 80 -18.31 -24.52 26.38
C ALA A 80 -18.17 -24.51 27.92
N ASP A 81 -17.83 -25.66 28.50
CA ASP A 81 -17.58 -25.84 29.93
C ASP A 81 -16.25 -25.18 30.38
N GLY A 82 -16.11 -24.89 31.68
CA GLY A 82 -14.97 -24.13 32.23
C GLY A 82 -13.59 -24.76 31.94
N ALA A 83 -13.50 -26.08 31.86
CA ALA A 83 -12.26 -26.78 31.52
C ALA A 83 -11.89 -26.67 30.04
N GLU A 84 -12.88 -26.72 29.14
CA GLU A 84 -12.67 -26.56 27.69
C GLU A 84 -12.30 -25.12 27.34
N LYS A 85 -12.91 -24.15 28.03
CA LYS A 85 -12.55 -22.72 27.92
C LYS A 85 -11.10 -22.45 28.32
N ALA A 86 -10.66 -22.98 29.46
CA ALA A 86 -9.28 -22.81 29.91
C ALA A 86 -8.26 -23.45 28.94
N SER A 87 -8.57 -24.63 28.39
CA SER A 87 -7.73 -25.30 27.40
C SER A 87 -7.64 -24.52 26.08
N ALA A 88 -8.78 -24.02 25.60
CA ALA A 88 -8.84 -23.20 24.40
C ALA A 88 -8.05 -21.90 24.58
N GLU A 89 -8.20 -21.20 25.71
CA GLU A 89 -7.48 -19.96 26.01
C GLU A 89 -5.96 -20.19 26.08
N ALA A 90 -5.52 -21.28 26.71
CA ALA A 90 -4.11 -21.67 26.73
C ALA A 90 -3.55 -21.92 25.32
N ALA A 91 -4.30 -22.65 24.46
CA ALA A 91 -3.91 -22.89 23.07
C ALA A 91 -3.83 -21.59 22.26
N ARG A 92 -4.75 -20.65 22.47
CA ARG A 92 -4.72 -19.31 21.86
C ARG A 92 -3.47 -18.53 22.27
N GLY A 93 -3.09 -18.60 23.56
CA GLY A 93 -1.88 -17.97 24.07
C GLY A 93 -0.61 -18.50 23.39
N VAL A 94 -0.49 -19.82 23.22
CA VAL A 94 0.65 -20.45 22.53
C VAL A 94 0.70 -20.03 21.06
N LEU A 95 -0.43 -20.08 20.34
CA LEU A 95 -0.48 -19.67 18.94
C LEU A 95 -0.10 -18.19 18.77
N SER A 96 -0.59 -17.32 19.65
CA SER A 96 -0.25 -15.90 19.68
C SER A 96 1.25 -15.69 19.88
N SER A 97 1.86 -16.42 20.81
CA SER A 97 3.32 -16.39 21.05
C SER A 97 4.11 -16.81 19.81
N ILE A 98 3.70 -17.89 19.14
CA ILE A 98 4.37 -18.39 17.92
C ILE A 98 4.25 -17.36 16.79
N LEU A 99 3.06 -16.77 16.62
CA LEU A 99 2.82 -15.73 15.62
C LEU A 99 3.68 -14.49 15.89
N LYS A 100 3.68 -13.97 17.12
CA LYS A 100 4.53 -12.83 17.51
C LYS A 100 6.01 -13.11 17.24
N ARG A 101 6.49 -14.30 17.60
CA ARG A 101 7.86 -14.73 17.30
C ARG A 101 8.13 -14.73 15.80
N ASN A 102 7.25 -15.33 15.00
CA ASN A 102 7.38 -15.35 13.54
C ASN A 102 7.40 -13.94 12.92
N MET A 103 6.57 -13.03 13.44
CA MET A 103 6.58 -11.62 13.02
C MET A 103 7.93 -10.97 13.31
N CYS A 104 8.45 -11.08 14.52
CA CYS A 104 9.72 -10.45 14.92
C CYS A 104 10.94 -11.07 14.23
N GLU A 105 10.95 -12.38 13.99
CA GLU A 105 12.13 -13.09 13.48
C GLU A 105 12.17 -13.15 11.96
N ASN A 106 11.01 -13.22 11.28
CA ASN A 106 10.96 -13.51 9.84
C ASN A 106 10.31 -12.39 9.03
N ILE A 107 9.15 -11.87 9.46
CA ILE A 107 8.34 -11.01 8.59
C ILE A 107 8.75 -9.54 8.71
N VAL A 108 8.75 -8.99 9.92
CA VAL A 108 9.08 -7.57 10.15
C VAL A 108 10.51 -7.22 9.71
N PRO A 109 11.55 -8.01 9.99
CA PRO A 109 12.90 -7.69 9.56
C PRO A 109 13.03 -7.52 8.04
N VAL A 110 12.36 -8.37 7.25
CA VAL A 110 12.37 -8.28 5.78
C VAL A 110 11.69 -7.00 5.33
N LEU A 111 10.50 -6.69 5.86
CA LEU A 111 9.75 -5.49 5.48
C LEU A 111 10.47 -4.20 5.87
N VAL A 112 11.10 -4.15 7.04
CA VAL A 112 11.87 -2.97 7.50
C VAL A 112 13.13 -2.77 6.65
N GLN A 113 13.89 -3.83 6.36
CA GLN A 113 15.04 -3.74 5.47
C GLN A 113 14.65 -3.26 4.07
N LEU A 114 13.54 -3.79 3.54
CA LEU A 114 13.02 -3.37 2.24
C LEU A 114 12.59 -1.90 2.26
N LYS A 115 11.98 -1.44 3.36
CA LYS A 115 11.58 -0.04 3.57
C LYS A 115 12.79 0.88 3.55
N ASN A 116 13.81 0.58 4.34
CA ASN A 116 15.04 1.38 4.41
C ASN A 116 15.73 1.44 3.04
N LEU A 117 15.73 0.33 2.32
CA LEU A 117 16.25 0.27 0.96
C LEU A 117 15.43 1.16 -0.01
N MET A 118 14.10 1.04 0.02
CA MET A 118 13.21 1.84 -0.83
C MET A 118 13.35 3.34 -0.54
N GLU A 119 13.58 3.73 0.71
CA GLU A 119 13.88 5.12 1.09
C GLU A 119 15.19 5.60 0.50
N ALA A 120 16.28 4.83 0.68
CA ALA A 120 17.60 5.18 0.15
C ALA A 120 17.61 5.31 -1.38
N LYS A 121 16.75 4.56 -2.08
CA LYS A 121 16.63 4.58 -3.54
C LYS A 121 15.49 5.47 -4.06
N HIS A 122 14.77 6.19 -3.21
CA HIS A 122 13.57 6.97 -3.59
C HIS A 122 12.57 6.15 -4.44
N SER A 123 12.35 4.90 -4.05
CA SER A 123 11.54 3.95 -4.80
C SER A 123 10.07 4.37 -4.87
N PRO A 124 9.39 4.24 -6.03
CA PRO A 124 7.97 4.56 -6.16
C PRO A 124 7.06 3.62 -5.34
N PHE A 125 7.58 2.47 -4.90
CA PHE A 125 6.82 1.47 -4.13
C PHE A 125 6.81 1.74 -2.61
N LEU A 126 7.58 2.71 -2.13
CA LEU A 126 7.72 3.00 -0.71
C LEU A 126 6.38 3.28 -0.02
N GLY A 127 5.49 4.02 -0.68
CA GLY A 127 4.14 4.29 -0.17
C GLY A 127 3.30 3.01 0.00
N GLN A 128 3.39 2.10 -0.97
CA GLN A 128 2.68 0.82 -0.93
C GLN A 128 3.24 -0.09 0.15
N LEU A 129 4.57 -0.12 0.34
CA LEU A 129 5.20 -0.88 1.41
C LEU A 129 4.84 -0.35 2.80
N ARG A 130 4.84 0.97 3.01
CA ARG A 130 4.37 1.56 4.29
C ARG A 130 2.92 1.22 4.58
N HIS A 131 2.04 1.25 3.56
CA HIS A 131 0.67 0.78 3.72
C HIS A 131 0.60 -0.72 4.09
N CYS A 132 1.43 -1.56 3.46
CA CYS A 132 1.53 -2.98 3.79
C CYS A 132 1.98 -3.22 5.24
N LEU A 133 3.01 -2.51 5.70
CA LEU A 133 3.46 -2.54 7.09
C LEU A 133 2.33 -2.18 8.07
N ARG A 134 1.54 -1.15 7.77
CA ARG A 134 0.37 -0.77 8.58
C ARG A 134 -0.67 -1.88 8.66
N GLU A 135 -1.02 -2.48 7.52
CA GLU A 135 -2.01 -3.56 7.50
C GLU A 135 -1.54 -4.81 8.24
N ILE A 136 -0.26 -5.18 8.09
CA ILE A 136 0.30 -6.36 8.77
C ILE A 136 0.40 -6.15 10.28
N LEU A 137 0.77 -4.94 10.72
CA LEU A 137 1.07 -4.65 12.13
C LEU A 137 -0.11 -4.14 12.96
N ARG A 138 -1.29 -3.97 12.35
CA ARG A 138 -2.47 -3.34 12.98
C ARG A 138 -2.96 -4.01 14.28
N ASP A 139 -2.77 -5.33 14.41
CA ASP A 139 -3.21 -6.12 15.57
C ASP A 139 -2.11 -6.22 16.65
N PHE A 140 -0.96 -5.56 16.46
CA PHE A 140 0.21 -5.60 17.35
C PHE A 140 0.53 -4.24 17.98
N LYS A 141 -0.48 -3.40 18.25
CA LYS A 141 -0.31 -2.03 18.77
C LYS A 141 0.62 -1.95 19.99
N ASP A 142 0.46 -2.87 20.93
CA ASP A 142 1.26 -2.93 22.17
C ASP A 142 2.71 -3.37 21.92
N ASP A 143 2.95 -4.13 20.85
CA ASP A 143 4.25 -4.72 20.52
C ASP A 143 5.02 -3.89 19.47
N LEU A 144 4.42 -2.86 18.85
CA LEU A 144 5.01 -2.05 17.77
C LEU A 144 6.41 -1.55 18.12
N LYS A 145 6.62 -1.04 19.34
CA LYS A 145 7.91 -0.51 19.80
C LYS A 145 9.00 -1.58 19.85
N VAL A 146 8.63 -2.82 20.14
CA VAL A 146 9.55 -3.96 20.18
C VAL A 146 9.83 -4.46 18.77
N MET A 147 8.77 -4.63 17.96
CA MET A 147 8.86 -5.14 16.59
C MET A 147 9.63 -4.19 15.67
N LEU A 148 9.53 -2.88 15.91
CA LEU A 148 10.15 -1.81 15.14
C LEU A 148 11.23 -1.06 15.94
N ALA A 149 11.95 -1.75 16.83
CA ALA A 149 12.98 -1.11 17.66
C ALA A 149 14.07 -0.38 16.84
N GLY A 150 14.32 -0.82 15.60
CA GLY A 150 15.23 -0.17 14.65
C GLY A 150 14.65 1.02 13.89
N ASP A 151 13.35 1.30 14.00
CA ASP A 151 12.65 2.38 13.31
C ASP A 151 11.51 2.97 14.18
N ALA A 152 11.91 3.74 15.19
CA ALA A 152 10.98 4.36 16.12
C ALA A 152 10.06 5.40 15.45
N GLN A 153 10.46 5.96 14.31
CA GLN A 153 9.60 6.86 13.54
C GLN A 153 8.47 6.08 12.89
N LEU A 154 8.78 4.98 12.19
CA LEU A 154 7.78 4.10 11.61
C LEU A 154 6.79 3.58 12.66
N ALA A 155 7.27 3.21 13.85
CA ALA A 155 6.39 2.78 14.94
C ALA A 155 5.34 3.84 15.31
N ARG A 156 5.75 5.12 15.39
CA ARG A 156 4.85 6.25 15.70
C ARG A 156 3.90 6.55 14.55
N GLU A 157 4.36 6.48 13.30
CA GLU A 157 3.53 6.66 12.10
C GLU A 157 2.40 5.62 12.09
N ILE A 158 2.74 4.34 12.28
CA ILE A 158 1.74 3.26 12.32
C ILE A 158 0.79 3.45 13.52
N GLU A 159 1.31 3.75 14.71
CA GLU A 159 0.46 3.98 15.90
C GLU A 159 -0.54 5.12 15.67
N PHE A 160 -0.10 6.23 15.07
CA PHE A 160 -0.97 7.37 14.74
C PHE A 160 -2.04 6.99 13.71
N ASP A 161 -1.65 6.35 12.61
CA ASP A 161 -2.58 5.95 11.54
C ASP A 161 -3.66 4.96 12.04
N LEU A 162 -3.29 4.08 12.99
CA LEU A 162 -4.23 3.14 13.61
C LEU A 162 -5.20 3.82 14.59
N GLN A 163 -4.81 4.93 15.23
CA GLN A 163 -5.69 5.71 16.10
C GLN A 163 -6.74 6.49 15.30
N GLU A 164 -6.36 7.05 14.14
CA GLU A 164 -7.29 7.79 13.27
C GLU A 164 -8.40 6.88 12.71
N HIS A 165 -8.09 5.60 12.47
CA HIS A 165 -9.05 4.64 11.91
C HIS A 165 -9.96 3.96 12.95
N ASP A 166 -9.58 3.90 14.23
CA ASP A 166 -10.45 3.47 15.34
C ASP A 166 -11.33 4.63 15.88
N GLY A 167 -10.88 5.87 15.70
CA GLY A 167 -11.49 7.09 16.23
C GLY A 167 -12.52 7.77 15.32
N GLY A 168 -13.51 7.03 14.81
CA GLY A 168 -14.60 7.62 14.02
C GLY A 168 -15.21 8.88 14.66
N ARG A 169 -15.04 10.03 13.99
CA ARG A 169 -15.40 11.44 14.28
C ARG A 169 -14.34 12.30 14.99
N GLN A 170 -13.56 13.03 14.19
CA GLN A 170 -13.37 14.45 14.50
C GLN A 170 -14.65 15.21 14.14
N PRO A 171 -15.18 16.10 15.01
CA PRO A 171 -16.11 17.12 14.58
C PRO A 171 -15.35 18.12 13.71
N GLU A 172 -15.95 18.51 12.58
CA GLU A 172 -15.46 19.65 11.81
C GLU A 172 -15.37 20.88 12.72
N GLY A 173 -14.14 21.30 13.00
CA GLY A 173 -13.84 22.52 13.73
C GLY A 173 -13.94 23.70 12.77
N ASP A 174 -15.17 24.18 12.63
CA ASP A 174 -15.53 25.46 12.01
C ASP A 174 -14.71 26.60 12.64
N HIS A 175 -13.80 27.21 11.88
CA HIS A 175 -13.07 28.41 12.32
C HIS A 175 -13.07 29.49 11.24
N LEU A 176 -14.27 29.86 10.79
CA LEU A 176 -14.52 31.21 10.28
C LEU A 176 -14.54 32.18 11.46
N LYS A 177 -13.38 32.75 11.82
CA LYS A 177 -13.35 33.95 12.65
C LYS A 177 -13.85 35.14 11.83
N ALA A 178 -15.09 35.50 12.08
CA ALA A 178 -15.62 36.84 11.85
C ALA A 178 -14.71 37.88 12.52
N VAL A 179 -14.24 38.85 11.74
CA VAL A 179 -13.63 40.07 12.29
C VAL A 179 -14.73 41.12 12.31
N ASP A 180 -15.10 41.49 13.53
CA ASP A 180 -16.09 42.51 13.83
C ASP A 180 -15.67 43.89 13.32
N VAL A 181 -16.67 44.58 12.79
CA VAL A 181 -16.66 45.93 12.26
C VAL A 181 -16.58 46.95 13.40
N ILE A 182 -15.65 47.91 13.33
CA ILE A 182 -15.73 49.17 14.06
C ILE A 182 -15.62 50.33 13.07
N LEU A 183 -16.73 51.05 12.87
CA LEU A 183 -16.76 52.38 12.23
C LEU A 183 -16.42 53.47 13.27
N PRO A 184 -15.92 54.63 12.81
CA PRO A 184 -16.79 55.81 12.93
C PRO A 184 -16.84 56.75 11.69
N ALA A 185 -18.04 57.29 11.51
CA ALA A 185 -18.55 58.50 10.82
C ALA A 185 -17.68 59.40 9.89
N GLN A 186 -18.16 59.53 8.63
CA GLN A 186 -18.43 60.67 7.70
C GLN A 186 -17.78 62.08 7.84
N PRO A 187 -17.86 63.03 6.84
CA PRO A 187 -18.37 62.96 5.44
C PRO A 187 -17.53 63.71 4.36
N THR A 188 -17.79 63.45 3.06
CA THR A 188 -18.26 64.42 2.02
C THR A 188 -17.84 64.09 0.57
N LYS A 189 -18.88 64.01 -0.27
CA LYS A 189 -19.03 64.41 -1.68
C LYS A 189 -18.31 63.68 -2.84
N ALA A 190 -19.21 63.17 -3.70
CA ALA A 190 -19.28 63.34 -5.15
C ALA A 190 -18.68 62.26 -6.07
N GLY A 191 -19.59 61.55 -6.75
CA GLY A 191 -19.52 61.37 -8.20
C GLY A 191 -19.09 59.99 -8.68
N GLY A 192 -19.98 59.29 -9.39
CA GLY A 192 -19.59 58.18 -10.26
C GLY A 192 -20.55 56.99 -10.20
N ALA A 193 -21.66 57.09 -10.91
CA ALA A 193 -22.62 55.99 -11.05
C ALA A 193 -22.07 54.91 -12.01
N SER A 194 -22.09 53.63 -11.60
CA SER A 194 -22.29 52.55 -12.57
C SER A 194 -23.04 51.37 -11.96
N ARG A 195 -24.31 51.29 -12.38
CA ARG A 195 -25.21 50.13 -12.49
C ARG A 195 -24.47 48.95 -13.19
N ARG A 196 -24.74 47.65 -13.02
CA ARG A 196 -25.94 46.90 -12.64
C ARG A 196 -25.61 45.38 -12.58
N ILE A 197 -26.27 44.67 -11.66
CA ILE A 197 -27.04 43.41 -11.83
C ILE A 197 -26.35 42.19 -12.48
N SER A 198 -25.93 41.28 -11.60
CA SER A 198 -26.41 39.91 -11.39
C SER A 198 -27.23 39.12 -12.45
N LEU A 199 -26.84 37.84 -12.52
CA LEU A 199 -27.64 36.62 -12.63
C LEU A 199 -28.04 36.06 -14.01
N SER A 200 -27.46 34.88 -14.26
CA SER A 200 -28.14 33.63 -14.63
C SER A 200 -28.67 33.43 -16.06
N SER A 201 -28.52 32.17 -16.48
CA SER A 201 -29.24 31.47 -17.55
C SER A 201 -28.70 31.64 -18.98
N MET A 202 -28.18 30.56 -19.57
CA MET A 202 -28.96 29.74 -20.51
C MET A 202 -28.10 28.67 -21.21
N MET A 203 -28.70 27.49 -21.30
CA MET A 203 -28.38 26.31 -22.10
C MET A 203 -27.81 26.60 -23.51
N LYS A 204 -26.88 25.76 -23.99
CA LYS A 204 -27.01 24.96 -25.23
C LYS A 204 -25.69 24.25 -25.61
N SER A 205 -25.80 22.95 -25.86
CA SER A 205 -24.91 22.16 -26.73
C SER A 205 -25.69 21.75 -28.00
N PRO A 206 -25.10 21.12 -29.04
CA PRO A 206 -23.83 21.33 -29.77
C PRO A 206 -24.15 21.58 -31.29
N PRO A 207 -23.23 21.49 -32.29
CA PRO A 207 -22.83 20.18 -32.87
C PRO A 207 -21.39 20.12 -33.46
N ALA A 208 -21.13 18.99 -34.14
CA ALA A 208 -19.89 18.38 -34.60
C ALA A 208 -19.14 19.01 -35.79
N ALA A 209 -17.91 18.50 -35.94
CA ALA A 209 -17.13 18.25 -37.17
C ALA A 209 -16.22 19.37 -37.70
N LEU A 210 -14.90 19.14 -37.68
CA LEU A 210 -14.13 18.74 -38.87
C LEU A 210 -12.69 18.31 -38.49
N VAL A 211 -12.19 17.36 -39.28
CA VAL A 211 -10.95 16.58 -39.15
C VAL A 211 -9.80 17.23 -39.94
N ALA A 212 -8.55 17.05 -39.51
CA ALA A 212 -7.37 16.54 -40.28
C ALA A 212 -6.02 16.84 -39.55
N PRO A 213 -4.86 16.35 -40.00
CA PRO A 213 -4.21 15.13 -39.47
C PRO A 213 -2.82 15.42 -38.85
N VAL A 214 -2.30 14.49 -38.05
CA VAL A 214 -0.90 14.54 -37.56
C VAL A 214 -0.06 13.58 -38.39
N ASP A 215 0.97 14.15 -39.00
CA ASP A 215 1.95 13.50 -39.88
C ASP A 215 2.66 12.31 -39.24
N LEU A 216 2.78 11.27 -40.06
CA LEU A 216 3.45 10.01 -39.80
C LEU A 216 4.96 10.18 -40.09
N VAL A 217 5.81 10.21 -39.07
CA VAL A 217 7.27 10.19 -39.27
C VAL A 217 7.73 8.75 -39.56
N PRO A 218 8.38 8.46 -40.70
CA PRO A 218 8.89 7.13 -41.01
C PRO A 218 10.21 6.82 -40.28
N LEU A 219 10.32 5.62 -39.70
CA LEU A 219 11.57 5.06 -39.17
C LEU A 219 12.53 4.60 -40.30
N PRO A 220 13.86 4.72 -40.11
CA PRO A 220 14.85 4.29 -41.09
C PRO A 220 15.03 2.75 -41.19
N PRO A 221 15.51 2.23 -42.33
CA PRO A 221 15.61 0.80 -42.60
C PRO A 221 16.78 0.09 -41.89
N PRO A 222 16.69 -1.23 -41.65
CA PRO A 222 17.71 -2.00 -40.97
C PRO A 222 18.94 -2.29 -41.87
N SER A 223 20.13 -2.21 -41.27
CA SER A 223 21.42 -2.55 -41.91
C SER A 223 21.58 -4.05 -42.18
N PRO A 224 22.33 -4.45 -43.23
CA PRO A 224 22.47 -5.84 -43.65
C PRO A 224 23.31 -6.68 -42.69
N ARG A 225 22.83 -7.88 -42.37
CA ARG A 225 23.58 -8.91 -41.63
C ARG A 225 24.69 -9.47 -42.51
N HIS A 226 25.93 -9.33 -42.05
CA HIS A 226 27.07 -10.07 -42.58
C HIS A 226 26.90 -11.57 -42.33
N SER A 227 26.98 -12.33 -43.41
CA SER A 227 27.12 -13.77 -43.46
C SER A 227 28.47 -14.18 -42.88
N VAL A 228 28.46 -14.83 -41.72
CA VAL A 228 29.63 -15.55 -41.21
C VAL A 228 29.57 -16.97 -41.74
N GLY A 229 30.54 -17.30 -42.59
CA GLY A 229 30.69 -18.60 -43.21
C GLY A 229 30.95 -19.71 -42.19
N VAL A 230 30.26 -20.83 -42.36
CA VAL A 230 30.65 -22.11 -41.79
C VAL A 230 31.71 -22.71 -42.70
N SER A 231 32.96 -22.72 -42.23
CA SER A 231 34.02 -23.54 -42.79
C SER A 231 34.93 -23.98 -41.66
N SER A 232 34.83 -25.25 -41.29
CA SER A 232 35.87 -25.95 -40.57
C SER A 232 35.85 -27.41 -41.02
N ASP A 233 36.72 -27.67 -41.98
CA ASP A 233 37.31 -28.96 -42.31
C ASP A 233 37.72 -29.75 -41.06
N ILE A 234 37.48 -31.06 -41.10
CA ILE A 234 38.07 -32.06 -40.21
C ILE A 234 38.97 -32.93 -41.09
N PRO A 235 40.30 -32.97 -40.87
CA PRO A 235 41.10 -34.10 -41.29
C PRO A 235 41.30 -35.10 -40.14
N LYS A 236 41.37 -36.37 -40.53
CA LYS A 236 41.81 -37.52 -39.72
C LYS A 236 43.23 -37.36 -39.19
#